data_AF-A0A2A9M740-F1
#
_entry.id   AF-A0A2A9M740-F1
#
_cell.length_a   1.000
_cell.length_b   1.000
_cell.length_c   1.000
_cell.angle_alpha   90.00
_cell.angle_beta   90.00
_cell.angle_gamma   90.00
#
_symmetry.space_group_name_H-M   'P 1'
#
loop_
_entity.id
_entity.type
_entity.pdbx_description
1 polymer ?
#
loop_
_entity_poly.entity_id
_entity_poly.type
_entity_poly.pdbx_seq_one_letter_code
_entity_poly.pdbx_strand_id
1 'polypeptide(L)'
;MTQENNTLTVKCGMEGSFQPAGHAEFCSPKSADLNRCTGKFEEILPKFGKSWWEKGPDLISVLTVLPAAFPAEEKQFLVGCVQQELSKGDLAKRGHREGEGEGVAAEGKKEFENGRDVEGTDDKKKSADSVSRRGAAGCS
;
A
#
# COMPACT_ATOMS: atom_id res chain seq x y z
N MET A 1 0.82 5.83 25.80
CA MET A 1 2.04 5.31 26.48
C MET A 1 2.20 6.06 27.78
N THR A 2 2.66 5.39 28.83
CA THR A 2 2.88 5.97 30.17
C THR A 2 4.24 5.52 30.72
N GLN A 3 4.66 6.04 31.87
CA GLN A 3 5.91 5.62 32.53
C GLN A 3 5.96 4.12 32.82
N GLU A 4 4.80 3.51 33.15
CA GLU A 4 4.68 2.08 33.44
C GLU A 4 4.51 1.24 32.16
N ASN A 5 3.83 1.78 31.15
CA ASN A 5 3.63 1.15 29.84
C ASN A 5 4.33 1.97 28.76
N ASN A 6 5.65 1.83 28.75
CA ASN A 6 6.57 2.73 28.05
C ASN A 6 7.05 2.24 26.68
N THR A 7 6.48 1.14 26.19
CA THR A 7 6.83 0.53 24.91
C THR A 7 5.67 0.59 23.92
N LEU A 8 5.97 0.89 22.66
CA LEU A 8 5.07 0.80 21.52
C LEU A 8 5.68 -0.15 20.48
N THR A 9 4.93 -1.17 20.08
CA THR A 9 5.35 -2.12 19.06
C THR A 9 4.44 -1.99 17.84
N VAL A 10 5.03 -1.76 16.68
CA VAL A 10 4.33 -1.68 15.39
C VAL A 10 4.81 -2.82 14.50
N LYS A 11 3.89 -3.65 14.02
CA LYS A 11 4.18 -4.75 13.11
C LYS A 11 3.51 -4.47 11.76
N CYS A 12 4.31 -4.19 10.73
CA CYS A 12 3.77 -3.91 9.40
C CYS A 12 3.55 -5.16 8.54
N GLY A 13 4.12 -6.30 8.93
CA GLY A 13 4.09 -7.51 8.13
C GLY A 13 4.88 -7.35 6.83
N MET A 14 4.98 -8.42 6.03
CA MET A 14 5.82 -8.45 4.82
C MET A 14 5.36 -7.50 3.71
N GLU A 15 4.08 -7.12 3.72
CA GLU A 15 3.45 -6.30 2.67
C GLU A 15 3.38 -4.83 3.06
N GLY A 16 3.71 -4.49 4.31
CA GLY A 16 3.69 -3.13 4.82
C GLY A 16 5.09 -2.56 5.01
N SER A 17 5.21 -1.24 4.94
CA SER A 17 6.41 -0.50 5.33
C SER A 17 6.08 0.48 6.44
N PHE A 18 6.93 0.51 7.47
CA PHE A 18 6.78 1.45 8.58
C PHE A 18 6.97 2.89 8.12
N GLN A 19 6.07 3.78 8.53
CA GLN A 19 6.16 5.21 8.31
C GLN A 19 6.02 5.98 9.64
N PRO A 20 6.87 7.00 9.86
CA PRO A 20 7.92 7.50 8.95
C PRO A 20 9.17 6.60 8.91
N ALA A 21 9.73 6.39 7.71
CA ALA A 21 10.89 5.51 7.50
C ALA A 21 12.16 5.94 8.26
N GLY A 22 12.25 7.22 8.64
CA GLY A 22 13.38 7.80 9.36
C GLY A 22 13.43 7.47 10.85
N HIS A 23 12.31 7.02 11.45
CA HIS A 23 12.16 6.78 12.90
C HIS A 23 12.48 8.01 13.78
N ALA A 24 12.66 9.19 13.20
CA ALA A 24 12.93 10.45 13.92
C ALA A 24 11.73 11.41 13.84
N GLU A 25 10.90 11.24 12.82
CA GLU A 25 9.67 11.99 12.61
C GLU A 25 8.42 11.21 13.04
N PHE A 26 7.34 11.97 13.20
CA PHE A 26 5.99 11.46 13.32
C PHE A 26 5.02 12.25 12.43
N CYS A 27 3.89 11.64 12.12
CA CYS A 27 2.83 12.24 11.30
C CYS A 27 1.84 13.00 12.20
N SER A 28 1.18 14.02 11.65
CA SER A 28 0.22 14.81 12.43
C SER A 28 -0.89 13.91 12.99
N PRO A 29 -1.19 13.94 14.30
CA PRO A 29 -2.28 13.15 14.89
C PRO A 29 -3.66 13.48 14.33
N LYS A 30 -3.81 14.66 13.71
CA LYS A 30 -5.06 15.14 13.11
C LYS A 30 -5.24 14.69 11.66
N SER A 31 -4.22 14.09 11.05
CA SER A 31 -4.24 13.61 9.68
C SER A 31 -4.22 12.09 9.65
N ALA A 32 -4.94 11.47 8.72
CA ALA A 32 -4.79 10.05 8.42
C ALA A 32 -3.65 9.78 7.41
N ASP A 33 -2.99 10.82 6.93
CA ASP A 33 -1.93 10.71 5.92
C ASP A 33 -0.58 10.36 6.55
N LEU A 34 -0.08 9.16 6.23
CA LEU A 34 1.24 8.66 6.62
C LEU A 34 2.33 9.00 5.58
N ASN A 35 1.99 9.66 4.47
CA ASN A 35 2.95 10.05 3.43
C ASN A 35 3.62 11.39 3.70
N ARG A 36 3.01 12.23 4.55
CA ARG A 36 3.51 13.56 4.89
C ARG A 36 3.69 13.71 6.39
N CYS A 37 4.89 13.39 6.85
CA CYS A 37 5.21 13.41 8.27
C CYS A 37 6.34 14.41 8.51
N THR A 38 6.02 15.47 9.24
CA THR A 38 6.91 16.62 9.45
C THR A 38 7.17 16.91 10.93
N GLY A 39 6.43 16.27 11.84
CA GLY A 39 6.64 16.43 13.27
C GLY A 39 7.90 15.70 13.71
N LYS A 40 8.64 16.24 14.68
CA LYS A 40 9.88 15.62 15.18
C LYS A 40 9.69 15.11 16.60
N PHE A 41 10.12 13.88 16.89
CA PHE A 41 9.95 13.32 18.23
C PHE A 41 10.57 14.17 19.33
N GLU A 42 11.65 14.89 19.05
CA GLU A 42 12.29 15.84 19.99
C GLU A 42 11.33 16.95 20.49
N GLU A 43 10.30 17.30 19.71
CA GLU A 43 9.30 18.33 20.09
C GLU A 43 8.33 17.85 21.17
N ILE A 44 8.05 16.55 21.21
CA ILE A 44 7.10 15.93 22.14
C ILE A 44 7.78 15.09 23.23
N LEU A 45 9.00 14.64 22.96
CA LEU A 45 9.87 13.86 23.83
C LEU A 45 11.25 14.55 23.84
N PRO A 46 11.49 15.52 24.74
CA PRO A 46 12.69 16.36 24.70
C PRO A 46 14.02 15.61 24.83
N LYS A 47 14.00 14.41 25.43
CA LYS A 47 15.18 13.54 25.57
C LYS A 47 15.22 12.41 24.55
N PHE A 48 14.39 12.50 23.51
CA PHE A 48 14.31 11.49 22.47
C PHE A 48 15.69 11.22 21.88
N GLY A 49 16.00 9.93 21.74
CA GLY A 49 17.14 9.47 20.97
C GLY A 49 16.64 8.50 19.92
N LYS A 50 17.18 8.58 18.70
CA LYS A 50 16.82 7.66 17.61
C LYS A 50 17.06 6.18 17.97
N SER A 51 17.99 5.92 18.89
CA SER A 51 18.26 4.58 19.44
C SER A 51 17.11 3.99 20.27
N TRP A 52 16.07 4.77 20.60
CA TRP A 52 14.86 4.27 21.25
C TRP A 52 13.99 3.43 20.31
N TRP A 53 14.19 3.60 19.00
CA TRP A 53 13.59 2.74 17.99
C TRP A 53 14.51 1.56 17.69
N GLU A 54 13.99 0.36 17.88
CA GLU A 54 14.64 -0.89 17.52
C GLU A 54 13.87 -1.55 16.37
N LYS A 55 14.61 -2.08 15.41
CA LYS A 55 14.05 -2.89 14.32
C LYS A 55 14.16 -4.36 14.70
N GLY A 56 13.02 -5.02 14.83
CA GLY A 56 12.91 -6.45 15.10
C GLY A 56 12.84 -7.29 13.81
N PRO A 57 12.75 -8.63 13.96
CA PRO A 57 12.40 -9.52 12.84
C PRO A 57 11.02 -9.15 12.27
N ASP A 58 10.73 -9.58 11.04
CA ASP A 58 9.41 -9.43 10.40
C ASP A 58 8.89 -7.98 10.28
N LEU A 59 9.79 -7.02 10.03
CA LEU A 59 9.44 -5.59 9.84
C LEU A 59 8.73 -4.99 11.07
N ILE A 60 9.11 -5.45 12.25
CA ILE A 60 8.66 -4.90 13.54
C ILE A 60 9.51 -3.67 13.88
N SER A 61 8.84 -2.58 14.30
CA SER A 61 9.48 -1.41 14.91
C SER A 61 9.02 -1.29 16.36
N VAL A 62 9.96 -1.20 17.29
CA VAL A 62 9.70 -1.07 18.73
C VAL A 62 10.24 0.26 19.21
N LEU A 63 9.38 1.10 19.79
CA LEU A 63 9.78 2.33 20.48
C LEU A 63 9.74 2.09 21.98
N THR A 64 10.85 2.35 22.66
CA THR A 64 10.91 2.32 24.13
C THR A 64 11.27 3.70 24.67
N VAL A 65 10.34 4.34 25.38
CA VAL A 65 10.55 5.65 26.01
C VAL A 65 11.05 5.44 27.43
N LEU A 66 12.13 6.10 27.83
CA LEU A 66 12.58 6.00 29.22
C LEU A 66 11.55 6.63 30.17
N PRO A 67 11.22 6.02 31.33
CA PRO A 67 10.23 6.58 32.26
C PRO A 67 10.50 8.04 32.67
N ALA A 68 11.77 8.40 32.86
CA ALA A 68 12.20 9.76 33.21
C ALA A 68 12.25 10.75 32.03
N ALA A 69 11.80 10.33 30.85
CA ALA A 69 11.80 11.13 29.63
C ALA A 69 10.40 11.39 29.06
N PHE A 70 9.36 10.93 29.75
CA PHE A 70 7.99 11.33 29.43
C PHE A 70 7.80 12.84 29.65
N PRO A 71 7.04 13.52 28.78
CA PRO A 71 6.72 14.94 28.92
C PRO A 71 5.80 15.16 30.12
N ALA A 72 5.80 16.37 30.67
CA ALA A 72 4.91 16.74 31.78
C ALA A 72 3.43 16.81 31.35
N GLU A 73 3.19 17.10 30.08
CA GLU A 73 1.85 17.17 29.48
C GLU A 73 1.63 15.99 28.54
N GLU A 74 0.36 15.59 28.36
CA GLU A 74 0.02 14.61 27.34
C GLU A 74 0.40 15.12 25.93
N LYS A 75 1.05 14.26 25.16
CA LYS A 75 1.40 14.50 23.76
C LYS A 75 0.89 13.35 22.90
N GLN A 76 0.59 13.66 21.65
CA GLN A 76 0.08 12.70 20.67
C GLN A 76 0.99 12.71 19.44
N PHE A 77 1.17 11.54 18.84
CA PHE A 77 1.90 11.36 17.60
C PHE A 77 1.26 10.24 16.79
N LEU A 78 1.44 10.27 15.47
CA LEU A 78 1.00 9.20 14.58
C LEU A 78 2.19 8.56 13.88
N VAL A 79 2.21 7.24 13.89
CA VAL A 79 3.08 6.37 13.09
C VAL A 79 2.23 5.20 12.59
N GLY A 80 2.68 4.50 11.57
CA GLY A 80 1.90 3.38 11.05
C GLY A 80 2.59 2.64 9.94
N CYS A 81 1.77 1.93 9.16
CA CYS A 81 2.23 1.10 8.05
C CYS A 81 1.51 1.53 6.78
N VAL A 82 2.26 1.65 5.68
CA VAL A 82 1.71 1.84 4.34
C VAL A 82 1.96 0.58 3.52
N GLN A 83 1.06 0.25 2.59
CA GLN A 83 1.27 -0.89 1.69
C GLN A 83 2.49 -0.62 0.81
N GLN A 84 3.35 -1.62 0.67
CA GLN A 84 4.39 -1.62 -0.34
C GLN A 84 3.72 -1.87 -1.68
N GLU A 85 3.93 -0.99 -2.65
CA GLU A 85 3.57 -1.27 -4.04
C GLU A 85 4.45 -2.42 -4.53
N LEU A 86 3.92 -3.65 -4.46
CA LEU A 86 4.59 -4.81 -5.04
C LEU A 86 4.64 -4.60 -6.54
N SER A 87 5.84 -4.37 -7.07
CA SER A 87 6.06 -4.40 -8.51
C SER A 87 5.60 -5.78 -9.01
N LYS A 88 4.87 -5.83 -10.14
CA LYS A 88 4.27 -7.08 -10.68
C LYS A 88 5.26 -8.26 -10.83
N GLY A 89 6.56 -8.02 -10.75
CA GLY A 89 7.62 -9.04 -10.72
C GLY A 89 7.78 -9.81 -9.40
N ASP A 90 7.37 -9.25 -8.25
CA ASP A 90 7.57 -9.87 -6.93
C ASP A 90 6.41 -10.80 -6.53
N LEU A 91 5.23 -10.60 -7.11
CA LEU A 91 4.06 -11.48 -6.93
C LEU A 91 4.27 -12.87 -7.57
N ALA A 92 5.11 -12.97 -8.60
CA ALA A 92 5.42 -14.23 -9.27
C ALA A 92 6.32 -15.16 -8.44
N LYS A 93 7.06 -14.64 -7.45
CA LYS A 93 7.97 -15.44 -6.61
C LYS A 93 7.30 -16.05 -5.37
N ARG A 94 6.09 -15.60 -5.02
CA ARG A 94 5.32 -16.07 -3.85
C ARG A 94 4.27 -17.15 -4.19
N GLY A 95 4.10 -17.48 -5.47
CA GLY A 95 3.04 -18.37 -5.98
C GLY A 95 3.44 -19.83 -6.23
N HIS A 96 4.62 -20.30 -5.82
CA HIS A 96 4.99 -21.71 -5.98
C HIS A 96 5.12 -22.41 -4.63
N ARG A 97 3.96 -22.76 -4.07
CA ARG A 97 3.83 -23.95 -3.23
C ARG A 97 2.65 -24.73 -3.78
N GLU A 98 2.95 -25.57 -4.77
CA GLU A 98 2.02 -26.60 -5.23
C GLU A 98 1.75 -27.56 -4.06
N GLY A 99 0.46 -27.68 -3.74
CA GLY A 99 -0.11 -28.72 -2.91
C GLY A 99 -1.46 -29.03 -3.53
N GLU A 100 -1.51 -30.14 -4.26
CA GLU A 100 -2.67 -30.69 -4.94
C GLU A 100 -3.76 -31.06 -3.93
N GLY A 101 -5.02 -30.80 -4.29
CA GLY A 101 -6.19 -31.06 -3.44
C GLY A 101 -7.50 -30.82 -4.18
N GLU A 102 -8.03 -31.92 -4.70
CA GLU A 102 -9.27 -32.14 -5.45
C GLU A 102 -10.53 -31.50 -4.83
N GLY A 103 -11.43 -31.01 -5.68
CA GLY A 103 -12.56 -30.17 -5.30
C GLY A 103 -13.83 -30.89 -4.81
N VAL A 104 -14.79 -30.10 -4.31
CA VAL A 104 -16.24 -30.40 -4.34
C VAL A 104 -17.03 -29.08 -4.48
N ALA A 105 -18.05 -29.12 -5.33
CA ALA A 105 -18.91 -28.03 -5.80
C ALA A 105 -20.05 -27.62 -4.83
N ALA A 106 -20.61 -26.42 -5.10
CA ALA A 106 -22.04 -26.04 -5.16
C ALA A 106 -22.21 -24.58 -4.68
N GLU A 107 -22.46 -23.62 -5.58
CA GLU A 107 -23.77 -23.14 -6.08
C GLU A 107 -24.50 -22.15 -5.14
N GLY A 108 -24.86 -20.99 -5.70
CA GLY A 108 -25.66 -19.95 -5.03
C GLY A 108 -25.77 -18.66 -5.86
N LYS A 109 -26.60 -18.68 -6.89
CA LYS A 109 -26.95 -17.57 -7.80
C LYS A 109 -27.82 -16.48 -7.13
N LYS A 110 -27.65 -15.22 -7.55
CA LYS A 110 -28.68 -14.26 -8.04
C LYS A 110 -28.00 -12.89 -8.26
N GLU A 111 -27.80 -12.41 -9.48
CA GLU A 111 -28.79 -11.93 -10.45
C GLU A 111 -29.51 -10.67 -9.98
N PHE A 112 -29.16 -9.54 -10.59
CA PHE A 112 -30.08 -8.42 -10.80
C PHE A 112 -29.80 -7.81 -12.18
N GLU A 113 -30.52 -8.33 -13.17
CA GLU A 113 -30.80 -7.64 -14.42
C GLU A 113 -31.66 -6.40 -14.14
N ASN A 114 -31.44 -5.33 -14.90
CA ASN A 114 -32.50 -4.37 -15.19
C ASN A 114 -32.32 -3.90 -16.63
N GLY A 115 -32.99 -4.60 -17.54
CA GLY A 115 -33.20 -4.13 -18.90
C GLY A 115 -34.41 -3.18 -18.97
N ARG A 116 -34.33 -2.19 -19.85
CA ARG A 116 -35.39 -1.98 -20.83
C ARG A 116 -34.91 -1.17 -22.03
N ASP A 117 -35.11 -1.78 -23.18
CA ASP A 117 -34.95 -1.35 -24.56
C ASP A 117 -35.79 -0.12 -24.92
N VAL A 118 -35.34 0.68 -25.91
CA VAL A 118 -36.11 1.03 -27.13
C VAL A 118 -35.14 1.37 -28.28
N GLU A 119 -35.14 0.47 -29.27
CA GLU A 119 -35.20 0.65 -30.73
C GLU A 119 -34.82 1.99 -31.41
N GLY A 120 -34.00 1.92 -32.46
CA GLY A 120 -33.66 3.03 -33.36
C GLY A 120 -32.77 2.63 -34.55
N THR A 121 -33.39 1.94 -35.50
CA THR A 121 -33.07 1.68 -36.93
C THR A 121 -31.77 2.18 -37.60
N ASP A 122 -31.11 1.23 -38.27
CA ASP A 122 -30.58 1.22 -39.66
C ASP A 122 -29.99 2.51 -40.27
N ASP A 123 -28.69 2.50 -40.61
CA ASP A 123 -28.28 2.75 -42.00
C ASP A 123 -26.92 2.14 -42.33
N LYS A 124 -26.77 1.79 -43.60
CA LYS A 124 -25.91 0.77 -44.18
C LYS A 124 -24.92 1.47 -45.09
N LYS A 125 -23.61 1.33 -44.86
CA LYS A 125 -22.65 1.55 -45.96
C LYS A 125 -21.43 0.64 -45.92
N LYS A 126 -21.47 -0.28 -46.88
CA LYS A 126 -20.46 -1.21 -47.35
C LYS A 126 -19.38 -0.48 -48.15
N SER A 127 -18.25 -1.19 -48.34
CA SER A 127 -17.29 -1.10 -49.47
C SER A 127 -16.06 -0.24 -49.20
N ALA A 128 -14.85 -0.56 -49.64
CA ALA A 128 -14.13 -1.78 -50.03
C ALA A 128 -12.67 -1.34 -50.23
N ASP A 129 -11.75 -2.29 -50.05
CA ASP A 129 -10.46 -2.46 -50.74
C ASP A 129 -9.82 -1.28 -51.49
N SER A 130 -8.58 -0.94 -51.14
CA SER A 130 -7.57 -0.53 -52.13
C SER A 130 -6.15 -0.85 -51.64
N VAL A 131 -5.69 -2.08 -51.89
CA VAL A 131 -4.26 -2.35 -52.09
C VAL A 131 -3.82 -1.60 -53.36
N SER A 132 -2.82 -0.72 -53.26
CA SER A 132 -2.08 -0.26 -54.44
C SER A 132 -0.62 0.10 -54.13
N ARG A 133 0.25 -0.86 -54.50
CA ARG A 133 1.49 -0.72 -55.29
C ARG A 133 2.51 0.35 -54.86
N ARG A 134 3.66 -0.12 -54.35
CA ARG A 134 4.95 0.54 -54.55
C ARG A 134 5.94 -0.43 -55.19
N GLY A 135 6.13 -0.24 -56.49
CA GLY A 135 7.28 -0.61 -57.31
C GLY A 135 7.34 0.45 -58.42
N ALA A 136 8.47 0.87 -58.98
CA ALA A 136 9.86 0.44 -58.87
C ALA A 136 10.75 1.56 -59.46
N ALA A 137 12.06 1.43 -59.23
CA ALA A 137 13.18 1.72 -60.14
C ALA A 137 13.57 3.16 -60.52
N GLY A 138 14.90 3.32 -60.59
CA GLY A 138 15.67 4.46 -61.10
C GLY A 138 17.07 4.40 -60.48
N CYS A 139 17.92 3.43 -60.84
CA CYS A 139 18.88 3.42 -61.96
C CYS A 139 20.01 4.47 -61.85
N SER A 140 21.22 3.90 -61.69
CA SER A 140 22.61 4.32 -61.95
C SER A 140 22.94 5.74 -62.38
#